data_AF-A0A1H3SK52-F1
#
_entry.id   AF-A0A1H3SK52-F1
#
_cell.length_a   1.000
_cell.length_b   1.000
_cell.length_c   1.000
_cell.angle_alpha   90.00
_cell.angle_beta   90.00
_cell.angle_gamma   90.00
#
_symmetry.space_group_name_H-M   'P 1'
#
loop_
_entity.id
_entity.type
_entity.pdbx_description
1 polymer ?
#
loop_
_entity_poly.entity_id
_entity_poly.type
_entity_poly.pdbx_seq_one_letter_code
_entity_poly.pdbx_strand_id
1 'polypeptide(L)'
;MELQLQNVYQQAGNWYVLDSEFPWDIQRVKNDIFSLIEKREIPVIFCDTCDTNNVLVNLGEEEEEFLFPLSGFYHKERQMIFICMWEQYEQVLKTLLHEFRHSMQHEKNVLYIGKEAYEARWIEKDARAFAERKMNEYMRRKLG
;
A
#
# COMPACT_ATOMS: atom_id res chain seq x y z
N MET A 1 0.49 13.39 -8.21
CA MET A 1 -0.86 13.68 -8.73
C MET A 1 -1.80 13.76 -7.54
N GLU A 2 -2.52 14.87 -7.39
CA GLU A 2 -3.53 15.00 -6.32
C GLU A 2 -4.85 14.43 -6.84
N LEU A 3 -5.45 13.51 -6.09
CA LEU A 3 -6.68 12.83 -6.47
C LEU A 3 -7.86 13.58 -5.87
N GLN A 4 -8.91 13.80 -6.67
CA GLN A 4 -10.16 14.35 -6.17
C GLN A 4 -11.04 13.22 -5.63
N LEU A 5 -10.78 12.83 -4.38
CA LEU A 5 -11.56 11.81 -3.67
C LEU A 5 -12.61 12.48 -2.78
N GLN A 6 -13.80 11.88 -2.70
CA GLN A 6 -14.83 12.30 -1.76
C GLN A 6 -14.59 11.63 -0.39
N ASN A 7 -15.11 12.22 0.68
CA ASN A 7 -15.06 11.66 2.04
C ASN A 7 -13.64 11.40 2.60
N VAL A 8 -12.69 12.31 2.33
CA VAL A 8 -11.36 12.23 2.91
C VAL A 8 -11.38 12.67 4.38
N TYR A 9 -11.14 11.75 5.31
CA TYR A 9 -11.11 12.00 6.75
C TYR A 9 -9.73 12.47 7.26
N GLN A 10 -8.66 11.95 6.67
CA GLN A 10 -7.30 12.42 6.90
C GLN A 10 -6.51 12.47 5.59
N GLN A 11 -5.58 13.42 5.47
CA GLN A 11 -4.71 13.55 4.29
C GLN A 11 -3.29 13.95 4.71
N ALA A 12 -2.29 13.30 4.11
CA ALA A 12 -0.88 13.70 4.20
C ALA A 12 -0.25 13.74 2.81
N GLY A 13 -0.38 14.88 2.12
CA GLY A 13 0.00 15.01 0.71
C GLY A 13 -0.86 14.11 -0.17
N ASN A 14 -0.22 13.18 -0.89
CA ASN A 14 -0.86 12.19 -1.76
C ASN A 14 -1.34 10.92 -1.02
N TRP A 15 -1.46 10.94 0.31
CA TRP A 15 -1.99 9.84 1.11
C TRP A 15 -3.36 10.23 1.64
N TYR A 16 -4.36 9.38 1.43
CA TYR A 16 -5.77 9.68 1.70
C TYR A 16 -6.38 8.58 2.56
N VAL A 17 -7.13 8.98 3.59
CA VAL A 17 -7.92 8.08 4.43
C VAL A 17 -9.38 8.33 4.15
N LEU A 18 -10.07 7.32 3.63
CA LEU A 18 -11.49 7.38 3.26
C LEU A 18 -12.39 6.68 4.28
N ASP A 19 -11.81 6.10 5.33
CA ASP A 19 -12.55 5.45 6.41
C ASP A 19 -12.48 6.27 7.70
N SER A 20 -13.66 6.59 8.27
CA SER A 20 -13.78 7.33 9.52
C SER A 20 -13.27 6.58 10.76
N GLU A 21 -13.18 5.25 10.69
CA GLU A 21 -12.72 4.38 11.78
C GLU A 21 -11.20 4.19 11.80
N PHE A 22 -10.46 4.78 10.85
CA PHE A 22 -9.01 4.71 10.82
C PHE A 22 -8.39 5.36 12.08
N PRO A 23 -7.73 4.58 12.97
CA PRO A 23 -7.41 5.05 14.31
C PRO A 23 -6.04 5.74 14.41
N TRP A 24 -5.27 5.75 13.32
CA TRP A 24 -3.88 6.24 13.32
C TRP A 24 -3.79 7.66 12.75
N ASP A 25 -2.70 8.37 13.09
CA ASP A 25 -2.34 9.63 12.45
C ASP A 25 -1.64 9.34 11.11
N ILE A 26 -2.27 9.69 9.99
CA ILE A 26 -1.75 9.41 8.65
C ILE A 26 -0.40 10.09 8.38
N GLN A 27 -0.16 11.27 8.95
CA GLN A 27 1.11 11.98 8.78
C GLN A 27 2.23 11.23 9.51
N ARG A 28 1.95 10.66 10.68
CA ARG A 28 2.89 9.80 11.40
C ARG A 28 3.18 8.51 10.64
N VAL A 29 2.16 7.81 10.15
CA VAL A 29 2.33 6.59 9.33
C VAL A 29 3.24 6.86 8.13
N LYS A 30 2.97 7.96 7.40
CA LYS A 30 3.77 8.39 6.25
C LYS A 30 5.23 8.65 6.62
N ASN A 31 5.46 9.37 7.73
CA ASN A 31 6.80 9.67 8.21
C ASN A 31 7.57 8.41 8.61
N ASP A 32 6.92 7.48 9.30
CA ASP A 32 7.55 6.21 9.71
C ASP A 32 7.96 5.39 8.48
N ILE A 33 7.09 5.29 7.47
CA ILE A 33 7.43 4.62 6.19
C ILE A 33 8.60 5.32 5.49
N PHE A 34 8.55 6.64 5.30
CA PHE A 34 9.63 7.38 4.62
C PHE A 34 10.90 7.54 5.45
N SER A 35 10.90 7.11 6.71
CA SER A 35 12.14 6.91 7.47
C SER A 35 12.86 5.62 7.09
N LEU A 36 12.16 4.65 6.49
CA LEU A 36 12.64 3.32 6.15
C LEU A 36 12.99 3.17 4.66
N ILE A 37 12.33 3.94 3.80
CA ILE A 37 12.50 3.92 2.35
C ILE A 37 12.69 5.33 1.79
N GLU A 38 13.22 5.42 0.57
CA GLU A 38 13.26 6.69 -0.17
C GLU A 38 11.85 7.24 -0.37
N LYS A 39 11.71 8.57 -0.28
CA LYS A 39 10.43 9.26 -0.50
C LYS A 39 9.90 9.00 -1.90
N ARG A 40 8.59 8.81 -2.01
CA ARG A 40 7.90 8.45 -3.26
C ARG A 40 6.57 9.21 -3.39
N GLU A 41 6.23 9.57 -4.62
CA GLU A 41 5.05 10.36 -4.97
C GLU A 41 3.83 9.50 -5.40
N ILE A 42 3.88 8.19 -5.15
CA ILE A 42 2.77 7.27 -5.39
C ILE A 42 1.60 7.53 -4.42
N PRO A 43 0.36 7.69 -4.93
CA PRO A 43 -0.80 7.81 -4.06
C PRO A 43 -1.03 6.57 -3.20
N VAL A 44 -1.40 6.78 -1.94
CA VAL A 44 -1.76 5.72 -1.00
C VAL A 44 -3.17 5.99 -0.48
N ILE A 45 -4.06 5.02 -0.56
CA ILE A 45 -5.46 5.14 -0.17
C ILE A 45 -5.76 4.12 0.92
N PHE A 46 -6.28 4.58 2.05
CA PHE A 46 -6.78 3.74 3.13
C PHE A 46 -8.30 3.73 3.03
N CYS A 47 -8.87 2.60 2.65
CA CYS A 47 -10.29 2.41 2.44
C CYS A 47 -10.63 0.93 2.53
N ASP A 48 -11.89 0.60 2.82
CA ASP A 48 -12.32 -0.79 2.75
C ASP A 48 -12.30 -1.33 1.30
N THR A 49 -12.55 -2.63 1.14
CA THR A 49 -12.55 -3.28 -0.18
C THR A 49 -13.70 -2.79 -1.08
N CYS A 50 -14.80 -2.32 -0.52
CA CYS A 50 -15.94 -1.79 -1.29
C CYS A 50 -15.58 -0.42 -1.88
N ASP A 51 -14.99 0.46 -1.08
CA ASP A 51 -14.55 1.79 -1.47
C ASP A 51 -13.37 1.74 -2.46
N THR A 52 -12.55 0.70 -2.40
CA THR A 52 -11.53 0.43 -3.42
C THR A 52 -12.14 0.40 -4.82
N ASN A 53 -13.22 -0.37 -5.01
CA ASN A 53 -13.90 -0.46 -6.31
C ASN A 53 -14.51 0.88 -6.71
N ASN A 54 -15.09 1.63 -5.78
CA ASN A 54 -15.60 2.98 -6.05
C ASN A 54 -14.49 3.92 -6.56
N VAL A 55 -13.30 3.87 -5.96
CA VAL A 55 -12.14 4.65 -6.41
C VAL A 55 -11.71 4.25 -7.83
N LEU A 56 -11.58 2.94 -8.10
CA LEU A 56 -11.14 2.44 -9.40
C LEU A 56 -12.14 2.76 -10.51
N VAL A 57 -13.44 2.58 -10.27
CA VAL A 57 -14.52 2.95 -11.20
C VAL A 57 -14.48 4.45 -11.50
N ASN A 58 -14.30 5.30 -10.49
CA ASN A 58 -14.16 6.75 -10.69
C ASN A 58 -12.94 7.14 -11.52
N LEU A 59 -11.91 6.30 -11.55
CA LEU A 59 -10.73 6.47 -12.40
C LEU A 59 -10.91 5.87 -13.80
N GLY A 60 -12.03 5.19 -14.06
CA GLY A 60 -12.36 4.58 -15.35
C GLY A 60 -11.81 3.17 -15.53
N GLU A 61 -11.52 2.45 -14.44
CA GLU A 61 -11.25 1.00 -14.46
C GLU A 61 -12.56 0.20 -14.35
N GLU A 62 -12.56 -1.04 -14.82
CA GLU A 62 -13.62 -2.00 -14.54
C GLU A 62 -13.56 -2.44 -13.06
N GLU A 63 -14.70 -2.87 -12.49
CA GLU A 63 -14.73 -3.39 -11.12
C GLU A 63 -13.80 -4.60 -10.98
N GLU A 64 -12.96 -4.60 -9.96
CA GLU A 64 -12.20 -5.79 -9.60
C GLU A 64 -13.05 -6.67 -8.67
N GLU A 65 -13.27 -7.92 -9.06
CA GLU A 65 -13.87 -8.93 -8.17
C GLU A 65 -12.82 -9.38 -7.14
N PHE A 66 -12.77 -8.68 -6.00
CA PHE A 66 -11.98 -9.13 -4.85
C PHE A 66 -12.65 -10.35 -4.20
N LEU A 67 -12.16 -11.56 -4.49
CA LEU A 67 -12.67 -12.80 -3.91
C LEU A 67 -12.34 -12.97 -2.41
N PHE A 68 -11.38 -12.20 -1.88
CA PHE A 68 -10.96 -12.23 -0.48
C PHE A 68 -10.53 -10.83 0.00
N PRO A 69 -10.73 -10.50 1.29
CA PRO A 69 -10.20 -9.26 1.85
C PRO A 69 -8.66 -9.27 1.76
N LEU A 70 -8.12 -8.31 1.02
CA LEU A 70 -6.69 -8.05 0.95
C LEU A 70 -6.33 -7.07 2.06
N SER A 71 -5.20 -7.26 2.75
CA SER A 71 -4.71 -6.23 3.69
C SER A 71 -4.27 -4.96 2.96
N GLY A 72 -3.85 -5.09 1.71
CA GLY A 72 -3.52 -4.03 0.79
C GLY A 72 -3.11 -4.61 -0.56
N PHE A 73 -3.00 -3.75 -1.58
CA PHE A 73 -2.46 -4.12 -2.89
C PHE A 73 -1.97 -2.89 -3.66
N TYR A 74 -1.03 -3.12 -4.56
CA TYR A 74 -0.54 -2.14 -5.52
C TYR A 74 -1.25 -2.31 -6.87
N HIS A 75 -2.05 -1.32 -7.24
CA HIS A 75 -2.72 -1.29 -8.54
C HIS A 75 -1.74 -0.80 -9.62
N LYS A 76 -1.23 -1.73 -10.42
CA LYS A 76 -0.16 -1.48 -11.41
C LYS A 76 -0.51 -0.42 -12.46
N GLU A 77 -1.69 -0.49 -13.08
CA GLU A 77 -2.02 0.39 -14.23
C GLU A 77 -2.21 1.85 -13.80
N ARG A 78 -2.79 2.07 -12.61
CA ARG A 78 -2.94 3.40 -11.99
C ARG A 78 -1.76 3.83 -11.15
N GLN A 79 -0.83 2.92 -10.86
CA GLN A 79 0.32 3.12 -9.99
C GLN A 79 -0.09 3.71 -8.64
N MET A 80 -0.98 3.02 -7.93
CA MET A 80 -1.53 3.44 -6.64
C MET A 80 -1.48 2.30 -5.63
N ILE A 81 -1.37 2.63 -4.34
CA ILE A 81 -1.40 1.65 -3.25
C ILE A 81 -2.73 1.78 -2.52
N PHE A 82 -3.38 0.66 -2.27
CA PHE A 82 -4.54 0.54 -1.42
C PHE A 82 -4.18 -0.23 -0.15
N ILE A 83 -4.67 0.25 1.00
CA ILE A 83 -4.55 -0.42 2.30
C ILE A 83 -5.96 -0.60 2.85
N CYS A 84 -6.37 -1.84 3.03
CA CYS A 84 -7.77 -2.18 3.36
C CYS A 84 -7.93 -2.80 4.75
N MET A 85 -6.83 -2.99 5.48
CA MET A 85 -6.84 -3.44 6.88
C MET A 85 -5.84 -2.64 7.70
N TRP A 86 -6.23 -2.20 8.90
CA TRP A 86 -5.43 -1.31 9.73
C TRP A 86 -5.59 -1.51 11.24
N GLU A 87 -5.99 -2.69 11.69
CA GLU A 87 -6.21 -3.00 13.10
C GLU A 87 -4.92 -2.94 13.93
N GLN A 88 -3.78 -3.26 13.31
CA GLN A 88 -2.47 -3.28 13.96
C GLN A 88 -1.49 -2.37 13.23
N TYR A 89 -0.96 -1.37 13.95
CA TYR A 89 -0.04 -0.37 13.39
C TYR A 89 1.17 -1.01 12.70
N GLU A 90 1.82 -1.98 13.34
CA GLU A 90 2.97 -2.66 12.75
C GLU A 90 2.62 -3.46 11.48
N GLN A 91 1.39 -4.00 11.38
CA GLN A 91 0.94 -4.67 10.16
C GLN A 91 0.66 -3.67 9.04
N VAL A 92 0.08 -2.51 9.35
CA VAL A 92 -0.08 -1.41 8.38
C VAL A 92 1.27 -1.03 7.78
N LEU A 93 2.29 -0.83 8.63
CA LEU A 93 3.63 -0.52 8.16
C LEU A 93 4.20 -1.63 7.27
N LYS A 94 4.03 -2.89 7.67
CA LYS A 94 4.51 -4.05 6.90
C LYS A 94 3.84 -4.14 5.53
N THR A 95 2.51 -3.99 5.46
CA THR A 95 1.74 -4.00 4.21
C THR A 95 2.17 -2.85 3.31
N LEU A 96 2.27 -1.63 3.83
CA LEU A 96 2.78 -0.49 3.06
C LEU A 96 4.16 -0.78 2.46
N LEU A 97 5.11 -1.28 3.26
CA LEU A 97 6.45 -1.61 2.77
C LEU A 97 6.43 -2.68 1.66
N HIS A 98 5.50 -3.63 1.75
CA HIS A 98 5.28 -4.66 0.72
C HIS A 98 4.76 -4.02 -0.58
N GLU A 99 3.71 -3.22 -0.53
CA GLU A 99 3.12 -2.58 -1.72
C GLU A 99 4.04 -1.52 -2.34
N PHE A 100 4.76 -0.76 -1.51
CA PHE A 100 5.81 0.13 -1.99
C PHE A 100 6.87 -0.65 -2.75
N ARG A 101 7.22 -1.87 -2.31
CA ARG A 101 8.19 -2.70 -3.01
C ARG A 101 7.70 -3.11 -4.40
N HIS A 102 6.41 -3.43 -4.56
CA HIS A 102 5.83 -3.65 -5.88
C HIS A 102 5.93 -2.45 -6.80
N SER A 103 5.67 -1.25 -6.28
CA SER A 103 5.93 -0.01 -7.03
C SER A 103 7.40 0.12 -7.47
N MET A 104 8.38 -0.18 -6.59
CA MET A 104 9.81 -0.13 -6.97
C MET A 104 10.20 -1.19 -8.01
N GLN A 105 9.59 -2.37 -7.95
CA GLN A 105 9.81 -3.45 -8.91
C GLN A 105 9.24 -3.08 -10.28
N HIS A 106 8.06 -2.45 -10.30
CA HIS A 106 7.42 -1.95 -11.51
C HIS A 106 8.28 -0.88 -12.22
N GLU A 107 8.80 0.12 -11.49
CA GLU A 107 9.70 1.15 -12.04
C GLU A 107 10.95 0.58 -12.72
N LYS A 108 11.45 -0.55 -12.20
CA LYS A 108 12.64 -1.23 -12.72
C LYS A 108 12.33 -2.18 -13.89
N ASN A 109 11.09 -2.17 -14.40
CA ASN A 109 10.60 -3.10 -15.42
C ASN A 109 10.92 -4.57 -15.08
N VAL A 110 10.85 -4.93 -13.79
CA VAL A 110 11.04 -6.32 -13.38
C VAL A 110 9.78 -7.10 -13.73
N LEU A 111 9.64 -7.45 -15.00
CA LEU A 111 8.56 -8.25 -15.54
C LEU A 111 8.90 -9.72 -15.33
N TYR A 112 8.30 -10.36 -14.32
CA TYR A 112 8.35 -11.81 -14.20
C TYR A 112 7.08 -12.43 -14.79
N ILE A 113 7.22 -13.02 -15.97
CA ILE A 113 6.19 -13.84 -16.61
C ILE A 113 6.48 -15.31 -16.25
N GLY A 114 6.16 -15.70 -15.02
CA GLY A 114 6.23 -17.08 -14.56
C GLY A 114 4.84 -17.71 -14.45
N LYS A 115 4.71 -18.99 -14.79
CA LYS A 115 3.46 -19.78 -14.64
C LYS A 115 3.20 -20.24 -13.20
N GLU A 116 3.93 -19.71 -12.23
CA GLU A 116 3.85 -20.10 -10.82
C GLU A 116 2.63 -19.45 -10.15
N ALA A 117 2.09 -20.12 -9.12
CA ALA A 117 1.07 -19.55 -8.24
C ALA A 117 1.55 -18.18 -7.69
N TYR A 118 0.62 -17.24 -7.47
CA TYR A 118 0.92 -15.86 -7.11
C TYR A 118 1.99 -15.74 -6.02
N GLU A 119 1.81 -16.43 -4.90
CA GLU A 119 2.72 -16.42 -3.75
C GLU A 119 4.13 -17.00 -4.04
N ALA A 120 4.23 -17.89 -5.02
CA ALA A 120 5.48 -18.52 -5.39
C ALA A 120 6.34 -17.62 -6.30
N ARG A 121 5.74 -16.58 -6.89
CA ARG A 121 6.42 -15.63 -7.78
C ARG A 121 7.55 -14.94 -7.02
N TRP A 122 8.69 -14.81 -7.69
CA TRP A 122 9.86 -14.14 -7.13
C TRP A 122 9.55 -12.71 -6.65
N ILE A 123 8.69 -12.00 -7.36
CA ILE A 123 8.23 -10.64 -7.05
C ILE A 123 7.58 -10.57 -5.65
N GLU A 124 6.69 -11.51 -5.32
CA GLU A 124 6.06 -11.61 -4.00
C GLU A 124 7.06 -11.95 -2.91
N LYS A 125 7.95 -12.90 -3.17
CA LYS A 125 9.00 -13.30 -2.21
C LYS A 125 9.93 -12.14 -1.89
N ASP A 126 10.34 -11.37 -2.91
CA ASP A 126 11.16 -10.17 -2.73
C ASP A 126 10.39 -9.07 -1.97
N ALA A 127 9.10 -8.86 -2.27
CA ALA A 127 8.26 -7.90 -1.54
C ALA A 127 8.11 -8.25 -0.05
N ARG A 128 7.81 -9.52 0.25
CA ARG A 128 7.74 -10.04 1.63
C ARG A 128 9.07 -9.88 2.37
N ALA A 129 10.17 -10.32 1.77
CA ALA A 129 11.50 -10.22 2.38
C ALA A 129 11.95 -8.77 2.58
N PHE A 130 11.60 -7.88 1.64
CA PHE A 130 11.86 -6.44 1.77
C PHE A 130 11.11 -5.85 2.97
N ALA A 131 9.80 -6.12 3.08
CA ALA A 131 8.98 -5.62 4.17
C ALA A 131 9.47 -6.12 5.53
N GLU A 132 9.82 -7.41 5.65
CA GLU A 132 10.37 -7.98 6.89
C GLU A 132 11.68 -7.33 7.31
N ARG A 133 12.61 -7.15 6.37
CA ARG A 133 13.88 -6.46 6.67
C ARG A 133 13.65 -5.04 7.16
N LYS A 134 12.74 -4.29 6.52
CA LYS A 134 12.43 -2.90 6.90
C LYS A 134 11.67 -2.80 8.23
N MET A 135 10.78 -3.75 8.53
CA MET A 135 10.17 -3.83 9.85
C MET A 135 11.20 -4.14 10.95
N ASN A 136 12.17 -5.00 10.68
CA ASN A 136 13.27 -5.23 11.63
C ASN A 136 14.10 -3.96 11.87
N GLU A 137 14.34 -3.14 10.84
CA GLU A 137 14.99 -1.83 11.00
C GLU A 137 14.15 -0.88 11.87
N TYR A 138 12.83 -0.81 11.63
CA TYR A 138 11.90 -0.01 12.42
C TYR A 138 11.89 -0.41 13.90
N MET A 139 11.77 -1.71 14.19
CA MET A 139 11.72 -2.21 15.57
C MET A 139 13.00 -1.93 16.33
N ARG A 140 14.17 -2.01 15.68
CA ARG A 140 15.45 -1.64 16.30
C ARG A 140 15.52 -0.17 16.68
N ARG A 141 14.94 0.73 15.88
CA ARG A 141 14.87 2.17 16.16
C ARG A 141 13.87 2.52 17.25
N LYS A 142 12.81 1.73 17.41
CA LYS A 142 11.79 1.93 18.45
C LYS A 142 12.26 1.47 19.84
N LEU A 143 13.17 0.49 19.88
CA LEU A 143 13.69 -0.12 21.11
C LEU A 143 15.03 0.49 21.59
N GLY A 144 15.70 1.29 20.76
CA GLY A 144 16.95 1.99 21.09
C GLY A 144 16.70 3.47 21.32
#